data_AF-A0A955RY08-F1
#
_entry.id   AF-A0A955RY08-F1
#
_cell.length_a   1.000
_cell.length_b   1.000
_cell.length_c   1.000
_cell.angle_alpha   90.00
_cell.angle_beta   90.00
_cell.angle_gamma   90.00
#
_symmetry.space_group_name_H-M   'P 1'
#
loop_
_entity.id
_entity.type
_entity.pdbx_description
1 polymer ?
#
loop_
_entity_poly.entity_id
_entity_poly.type
_entity_poly.pdbx_seq_one_letter_code
_entity_poly.pdbx_strand_id
1 'polypeptide(L)' 'SIHMFFMRFAIDAVFVDKNDHVVGLVENIKPWRLSPIFFKASYVIELPAGTIQETGTSKNDKIKIQK' A
#
# COMPACT_ATOMS: atom_id res chain seq x y z
N SER A 1 -2.33 -2.99 16.02
CA SER A 1 -1.13 -3.74 15.62
C SER A 1 -1.50 -4.58 14.41
N ILE A 2 -1.07 -4.18 13.20
CA ILE A 2 -1.21 -5.04 12.01
C ILE A 2 -0.11 -6.09 12.13
N HIS A 3 -0.47 -7.27 12.61
CA HIS A 3 0.44 -8.41 12.70
C HIS A 3 0.49 -9.06 11.31
N MET A 4 1.63 -8.93 10.62
CA MET A 4 1.91 -9.55 9.31
C MET A 4 2.09 -11.07 9.41
N PHE A 5 1.13 -11.77 10.01
CA PHE A 5 1.10 -13.24 10.03
C PHE A 5 0.19 -13.67 8.88
N PHE A 6 0.74 -14.40 7.90
CA PHE A 6 0.06 -15.06 6.76
C PHE A 6 0.05 -14.37 5.38
N MET A 7 1.04 -13.55 5.03
CA MET A 7 1.27 -13.30 3.59
C MET A 7 2.06 -14.46 2.97
N ARG A 8 1.42 -15.27 2.12
CA ARG A 8 2.07 -16.35 1.35
C ARG A 8 2.56 -15.89 -0.03
N PHE A 9 2.20 -14.67 -0.43
CA PHE A 9 2.46 -14.09 -1.75
C PHE A 9 3.00 -12.67 -1.62
N ALA A 10 3.71 -12.20 -2.64
CA ALA A 10 4.10 -10.80 -2.71
C ALA A 10 2.85 -9.93 -2.91
N ILE A 11 2.80 -8.78 -2.25
CA ILE A 11 1.73 -7.80 -2.41
C ILE A 11 2.29 -6.42 -2.74
N ASP A 12 1.45 -5.58 -3.30
CA ASP A 12 1.68 -4.15 -3.41
C ASP A 12 0.94 -3.44 -2.28
N ALA A 13 1.56 -2.43 -1.68
CA ALA A 13 0.94 -1.62 -0.63
C ALA A 13 0.94 -0.14 -1.01
N VAL A 14 -0.24 0.47 -0.92
CA VAL A 14 -0.44 1.90 -1.13
C VAL A 14 -0.78 2.56 0.20
N PHE A 15 0.08 3.45 0.65
CA PHE A 15 -0.09 4.20 1.89
C PHE A 15 -0.80 5.51 1.60
N VAL A 16 -1.90 5.76 2.29
CA VAL A 16 -2.79 6.90 2.03
C VAL A 16 -3.00 7.71 3.31
N ASP A 17 -2.96 9.04 3.21
CA ASP A 17 -3.25 9.97 4.30
C ASP A 17 -4.76 10.15 4.51
N LYS A 18 -5.17 10.79 5.61
CA LYS A 18 -6.58 11.11 5.92
C LYS A 18 -7.29 11.95 4.85
N ASN A 19 -6.55 12.59 3.95
CA ASN A 19 -7.09 13.36 2.83
C ASN A 19 -7.23 12.54 1.54
N ASP A 20 -7.16 11.21 1.63
CA ASP A 20 -7.23 10.29 0.50
C ASP A 20 -6.07 10.42 -0.51
N HIS A 21 -4.93 10.99 -0.08
CA HIS A 21 -3.74 11.15 -0.92
C HIS A 21 -2.70 10.08 -0.67
N VAL A 22 -2.15 9.53 -1.76
CA VAL A 22 -1.06 8.56 -1.72
C VAL A 22 0.21 9.23 -1.20
N VAL A 23 0.63 8.85 0.00
CA VAL A 23 1.87 9.33 0.65
C VAL A 23 3.04 8.37 0.46
N GLY A 24 2.76 7.12 0.12
CA GLY A 24 3.77 6.08 -0.06
C GLY A 24 3.25 4.94 -0.93
N LEU A 25 4.17 4.34 -1.70
CA LEU A 25 3.93 3.19 -2.54
C LEU A 25 5.05 2.21 -2.28
N VAL A 26 4.70 0.94 -2.12
CA VAL A 26 5.68 -0.13 -1.94
C VAL A 26 5.22 -1.31 -2.78
N GLU A 27 5.94 -1.54 -3.87
CA GLU A 27 5.68 -2.62 -4.79
C GLU A 27 6.41 -3.89 -4.37
N ASN A 28 5.87 -5.05 -4.75
CA ASN A 28 6.51 -6.35 -4.60
C ASN A 28 7.04 -6.61 -3.17
N ILE A 29 6.23 -6.28 -2.16
CA ILE A 29 6.54 -6.59 -0.76
C ILE A 29 6.59 -8.11 -0.62
N LYS A 30 7.81 -8.62 -0.45
CA LYS A 30 8.02 -10.04 -0.19
C LYS A 30 7.49 -10.40 1.21
N PRO A 31 6.95 -11.61 1.37
CA PRO A 31 6.57 -12.10 2.70
C PRO A 31 7.78 -12.01 3.65
N TRP A 32 7.52 -11.68 4.91
CA TRP A 32 8.52 -11.45 5.97
C TRP A 32 9.34 -10.16 5.84
N ARG A 33 9.09 -9.31 4.84
CA ARG A 33 9.74 -8.02 4.73
C ARG A 33 8.88 -6.93 5.37
N LEU A 34 9.46 -6.17 6.29
CA LEU A 34 8.82 -4.98 6.84
C LEU A 34 8.74 -3.89 5.76
N SER A 35 7.54 -3.38 5.52
CA SER A 35 7.35 -2.17 4.71
C SER A 35 7.83 -0.93 5.48
N PRO A 36 8.37 0.09 4.81
CA PRO A 36 8.67 1.37 5.45
C PRO A 36 7.44 1.95 6.14
N ILE A 37 7.63 2.48 7.35
CA ILE A 37 6.55 3.09 8.14
C ILE A 37 6.36 4.52 7.64
N PHE A 38 5.21 4.78 7.04
CA PHE A 38 4.80 6.11 6.66
C PHE A 38 3.97 6.73 7.79
N PHE A 39 4.58 7.54 8.65
CA PHE A 39 3.89 8.21 9.76
C PHE A 39 2.74 9.14 9.32
N LYS A 40 2.76 9.60 8.06
CA LYS A 40 1.68 10.39 7.46
C LYS A 40 0.55 9.52 6.88
N ALA A 41 0.70 8.20 6.84
CA ALA A 41 -0.34 7.33 6.35
C ALA A 41 -1.40 7.14 7.44
N SER A 42 -2.66 7.36 7.10
CA SER A 42 -3.80 7.01 7.94
C SER A 42 -4.27 5.58 7.72
N TYR A 43 -4.13 5.06 6.49
CA TYR A 43 -4.44 3.67 6.17
C TYR A 43 -3.56 3.14 5.03
N VAL A 44 -3.56 1.82 4.86
CA VAL A 44 -2.85 1.12 3.79
C VAL A 44 -3.86 0.33 2.97
N ILE A 45 -3.67 0.32 1.65
CA ILE A 45 -4.43 -0.50 0.71
C ILE A 45 -3.50 -1.61 0.25
N GLU A 46 -3.88 -2.84 0.54
CA GLU A 46 -3.16 -4.05 0.13
C GLU A 46 -3.73 -4.53 -1.21
N LEU A 47 -2.85 -4.66 -2.19
CA LEU A 47 -3.19 -5.01 -3.57
C LEU A 47 -2.37 -6.24 -4.01
N PRO A 48 -2.85 -7.02 -4.99
CA PRO A 48 -2.03 -8.03 -5.65
C PRO A 48 -0.71 -7.43 -6.17
N ALA A 49 0.40 -8.15 -6.04
CA ALA A 49 1.68 -7.68 -6.58
C ALA A 49 1.58 -7.42 -8.09
N GLY A 50 2.10 -6.26 -8.52
CA GLY A 50 2.03 -5.79 -9.89
C GLY A 50 0.92 -4.76 -10.14
N THR A 51 -0.07 -4.66 -9.25
CA THR A 51 -1.20 -3.73 -9.42
C THR A 51 -0.74 -2.29 -9.54
N ILE A 52 0.21 -1.82 -8.72
CA ILE A 52 0.69 -0.42 -8.77
C ILE A 52 1.28 -0.10 -10.16
N GLN A 53 2.02 -1.06 -10.71
CA GLN A 53 2.64 -0.94 -12.03
C GLN A 53 1.59 -0.98 -13.15
N GLU A 54 0.61 -1.87 -13.03
CA GLU A 54 -0.48 -1.99 -14.01
C GLU A 54 -1.39 -0.75 -14.04
N THR A 55 -1.67 -0.16 -12.87
CA THR A 55 -2.52 1.03 -12.77
C THR A 55 -1.76 2.34 -12.95
N GLY A 56 -0.43 2.31 -12.93
CA GLY A 56 0.41 3.51 -12.98
C GLY A 56 0.25 4.42 -11.75
N THR A 57 -0.20 3.87 -10.61
CA THR A 57 -0.46 4.65 -9.40
C THR A 57 0.82 5.32 -8.90
N SER A 58 0.75 6.62 -8.66
CA SER A 58 1.90 7.43 -8.29
C SER A 58 1.71 8.12 -6.94
N LYS A 59 2.81 8.64 -6.37
CA LYS A 59 2.71 9.47 -5.17
C LYS A 59 1.85 10.70 -5.48
N ASN A 60 1.06 11.12 -4.49
CA ASN A 60 0.12 12.24 -4.58
C ASN A 60 -1.13 11.97 -5.44
N ASP A 61 -1.34 10.74 -5.94
CA ASP A 61 -2.64 10.32 -6.47
C ASP A 61 -3.71 10.40 -5.39
N LYS A 62 -4.96 10.59 -5.82
CA LYS A 62 -6.11 10.60 -4.93
C LYS A 62 -6.90 9.31 -5.07
N ILE A 63 -7.05 8.57 -3.98
CA ILE A 63 -7.70 7.27 -3.97
C ILE A 63 -9.09 7.40 -3.37
N LYS A 64 -10.14 7.07 -4.13
CA LYS A 64 -11.50 7.04 -3.61
C LYS A 64 -11.91 5.61 -3.30
N ILE A 65 -12.11 5.29 -2.03
CA ILE A 65 -12.71 4.01 -1.64
C ILE A 65 -14.22 4.11 -1.84
N GLN A 66 -14.75 3.32 -2.78
CA GLN A 66 -16.20 3.14 -2.94
C GLN A 66 -16.58 1.81 -2.30
N LYS A 67 -17.64 1.82 -1.49
CA LYS A 67 -18.16 0.66 -0.76
C LYS A 67 -19.22 -0.05 -1.58
#